data_AF-A0A1Q7PYZ0-F1
#
_entry.id   AF-A0A1Q7PYZ0-F1
#
_cell.length_a   1.000
_cell.length_b   1.000
_cell.length_c   1.000
_cell.angle_alpha   90.00
_cell.angle_beta   90.00
_cell.angle_gamma   90.00
#
_symmetry.space_group_name_H-M   'P 1'
#
loop_
_entity.id
_entity.type
_entity.pdbx_description
1 polymer ?
#
loop_
_entity_poly.entity_id
_entity_poly.type
_entity_poly.pdbx_seq_one_letter_code
_entity_poly.pdbx_strand_id
1 'polypeptide(L)'
;MTWEEPKELDTDNEAVISLYDGIKKILEKQSSPKLTNPRLKQEAKIPREAKHILRCGKILKVDVERKLVVITVMKSDGELHQLRIEANDD
;
A
#
# COMPACT_ATOMS: atom_id res chain seq x y z
N MET A 1 -5.36 -3.62 32.21
CA MET A 1 -4.22 -2.91 31.59
C MET A 1 -4.60 -1.46 31.51
N THR A 2 -3.93 -0.60 32.26
CA THR A 2 -4.13 0.86 32.26
C THR A 2 -3.57 1.40 30.95
N TRP A 3 -4.46 1.69 29.99
CA TRP A 3 -4.11 2.54 28.85
C TRP A 3 -3.86 3.94 29.41
N GLU A 4 -2.60 4.37 29.46
CA GLU A 4 -2.29 5.78 29.67
C GLU A 4 -2.57 6.54 28.37
N GLU A 5 -3.32 7.63 28.48
CA GLU A 5 -3.54 8.54 27.37
C GLU A 5 -2.20 9.10 26.87
N PRO A 6 -1.99 9.19 25.54
CA PRO A 6 -0.74 9.71 25.00
C PRO A 6 -0.54 11.16 25.42
N LYS A 7 0.56 11.42 26.13
CA LYS A 7 0.94 12.77 26.57
C LYS A 7 1.39 13.61 25.38
N GLU A 8 1.00 14.87 25.38
CA GLU A 8 1.50 15.84 24.41
C GLU A 8 3.02 15.97 24.54
N LEU A 9 3.69 16.02 23.39
CA LEU A 9 5.14 16.23 23.35
C LEU A 9 5.43 17.70 23.63
N ASP A 10 6.43 17.94 24.46
CA ASP A 10 6.93 19.28 24.74
C ASP A 10 7.59 19.86 23.48
N THR A 11 6.88 20.80 22.85
CA THR A 11 7.32 21.43 21.59
C THR A 11 8.50 22.38 21.78
N ASP A 12 8.86 22.71 23.01
CA ASP A 12 10.01 23.54 23.35
C ASP A 12 11.27 22.69 23.67
N ASN A 13 11.13 21.35 23.67
CA ASN A 13 12.25 20.45 23.86
C ASN A 13 13.11 20.35 22.60
N GLU A 14 14.38 20.71 22.72
CA GLU A 14 15.40 20.67 21.66
C GLU A 14 15.49 19.31 20.94
N ALA A 15 15.28 18.19 21.63
CA ALA A 15 15.29 16.87 20.99
C ALA A 15 14.06 16.65 20.09
N VAL A 16 12.90 17.17 20.48
CA VAL A 16 11.65 17.11 19.69
C VAL A 16 11.78 18.03 18.48
N ILE A 17 12.35 19.23 18.66
CA ILE A 17 12.62 20.20 17.60
C ILE A 17 13.60 19.61 16.58
N SER A 18 14.72 19.04 17.03
CA SER A 18 15.73 18.43 16.15
C SER A 18 15.17 17.24 15.35
N LEU A 19 14.31 16.42 15.99
CA LEU A 19 13.61 15.34 15.31
C LEU A 19 12.66 15.88 14.23
N TYR A 20 11.89 16.91 14.55
CA TYR A 20 10.98 17.56 13.60
C TYR A 20 11.75 18.13 12.40
N ASP A 21 12.87 18.82 12.64
CA ASP A 21 13.75 19.36 11.60
C ASP A 21 14.41 18.26 10.76
N GLY A 22 14.80 17.14 11.38
CA GLY A 22 15.33 15.97 10.68
C GLY A 22 14.31 15.37 9.71
N ILE A 23 13.07 15.19 10.17
CA ILE A 23 11.96 14.68 9.36
C ILE A 23 11.64 15.67 8.23
N LYS A 24 11.58 16.98 8.53
CA LYS A 24 11.32 18.03 7.54
C LYS A 24 12.37 18.05 6.43
N LYS A 25 13.66 17.95 6.78
CA LYS A 25 14.77 17.86 5.81
C LYS A 25 14.69 16.62 4.91
N ILE A 26 14.26 15.48 5.44
CA ILE A 26 14.06 14.25 4.65
C ILE A 26 12.89 14.43 3.66
N LEU A 27 11.78 15.03 4.11
CA LEU A 27 10.62 15.31 3.27
C LEU A 27 10.94 16.33 2.17
N GLU A 28 11.71 17.38 2.47
CA GLU A 28 12.14 18.38 1.49
C GLU A 28 13.06 17.79 0.42
N LYS A 29 13.98 16.89 0.81
CA LYS A 29 14.85 16.16 -0.15
C LYS A 29 14.06 15.23 -1.09
N GLN A 30 12.92 14.72 -0.66
CA GLN A 30 12.00 13.93 -1.48
C GLN A 30 11.13 14.82 -2.41
N SER A 31 11.09 16.14 -2.20
CA SER A 31 10.14 17.07 -2.84
C SER A 31 10.62 17.72 -4.14
N SER A 32 11.74 17.27 -4.74
CA SER A 32 12.12 17.67 -6.09
C SER A 32 12.48 16.42 -6.93
N PRO A 33 11.55 16.01 -7.82
CA PRO A 33 11.43 16.69 -9.10
C PRO A 33 10.00 17.15 -9.44
N LYS A 34 9.92 18.37 -10.00
CA LYS A 34 8.81 18.98 -10.78
C LYS A 34 7.45 18.27 -10.71
N LEU A 35 6.50 18.79 -9.91
CA LEU A 35 5.09 18.79 -10.32
C LEU A 35 4.27 19.82 -9.52
N THR A 36 3.97 20.94 -10.18
CA THR A 36 2.87 21.82 -9.84
C THR A 36 1.55 21.06 -9.95
N ASN A 37 0.98 20.58 -8.84
CA ASN A 37 -0.48 20.47 -8.65
C ASN A 37 -0.86 19.95 -7.24
N PRO A 38 -1.65 20.69 -6.43
CA PRO A 38 -1.99 20.35 -5.05
C PRO A 38 -3.22 19.41 -4.91
N ARG A 39 -3.29 18.30 -5.64
CA ARG A 39 -4.38 17.29 -5.50
C ARG A 39 -3.91 15.82 -5.55
N LEU A 40 -2.70 15.51 -5.07
CA LEU A 40 -2.12 14.17 -5.14
C LEU A 40 -1.40 13.81 -3.82
N LYS A 41 -2.12 13.40 -2.78
CA LYS A 41 -1.51 12.70 -1.62
C LYS A 41 -2.41 11.62 -1.02
N GLN A 42 -3.11 10.85 -1.85
CA GLN A 42 -3.53 9.50 -1.49
C GLN A 42 -3.41 8.66 -2.75
N GLU A 43 -2.28 7.97 -2.87
CA GLU A 43 -2.14 6.64 -3.51
C GLU A 43 -0.64 6.35 -3.58
N ALA A 44 -0.19 5.44 -2.71
CA ALA A 44 1.13 4.86 -2.77
C ALA A 44 1.36 4.24 -4.16
N LYS A 45 2.11 4.94 -5.01
CA LYS A 45 2.57 4.43 -6.30
C LYS A 45 3.67 3.41 -6.07
N ILE A 46 3.27 2.17 -5.80
CA ILE A 46 4.03 1.00 -6.24
C ILE A 46 4.31 1.19 -7.75
N PRO A 47 5.54 0.97 -8.25
CA PRO A 47 5.93 1.23 -9.63
C PRO A 47 4.94 0.59 -10.62
N ARG A 48 4.53 1.37 -11.62
CA ARG A 48 3.43 1.05 -12.56
C ARG A 48 3.75 -0.08 -13.55
N GLU A 49 4.93 -0.69 -13.51
CA GLU A 49 5.42 -1.51 -14.62
C GLU A 49 5.15 -3.01 -14.53
N ALA A 50 4.56 -3.55 -13.44
CA ALA A 50 4.18 -4.97 -13.42
C ALA A 50 3.06 -5.36 -12.45
N LYS A 51 2.15 -4.42 -12.09
CA LYS A 51 0.97 -4.83 -11.33
C LYS A 51 -0.01 -5.55 -12.26
N HIS A 52 0.00 -6.88 -12.24
CA HIS A 52 -1.06 -7.70 -12.84
C HIS A 52 -2.31 -7.62 -11.95
N ILE A 53 -3.00 -6.47 -11.98
CA ILE A 53 -4.25 -6.28 -11.24
C ILE A 53 -5.40 -6.84 -12.08
N LEU A 54 -5.96 -7.97 -11.65
CA LEU A 54 -7.25 -8.42 -12.17
C LEU A 54 -8.37 -7.71 -11.40
N ARG A 55 -9.08 -6.79 -12.07
CA ARG A 55 -10.28 -6.16 -11.50
C ARG A 55 -11.44 -7.16 -11.57
N CYS A 56 -11.89 -7.66 -10.42
CA CYS A 56 -13.05 -8.55 -10.31
C CYS A 56 -14.12 -7.93 -9.40
N GLY A 57 -15.39 -8.22 -9.70
CA GLY A 57 -16.51 -7.80 -8.86
C GLY A 57 -16.68 -8.69 -7.63
N LYS A 58 -16.57 -10.01 -7.81
CA LYS A 58 -16.75 -10.98 -6.72
C LYS A 58 -15.86 -12.22 -6.89
N ILE A 59 -15.27 -12.69 -5.81
CA ILE A 59 -14.63 -14.00 -5.74
C ILE A 59 -15.72 -15.05 -5.48
N LEU A 60 -15.78 -16.08 -6.33
CA LEU A 60 -16.81 -17.13 -6.24
C LEU A 60 -16.28 -18.39 -5.59
N LYS A 61 -15.07 -18.82 -5.95
CA LYS A 61 -14.47 -20.06 -5.45
C LYS A 61 -12.96 -19.93 -5.36
N VAL A 62 -12.38 -20.54 -4.34
CA VAL A 62 -10.93 -20.70 -4.19
C VAL A 62 -10.65 -22.16 -3.92
N ASP A 63 -9.87 -22.79 -4.80
CA ASP A 63 -9.38 -24.15 -4.65
C ASP A 63 -7.87 -24.12 -4.43
N VAL A 64 -7.38 -24.85 -3.43
CA VAL A 64 -5.97 -24.93 -3.09
C VAL A 64 -5.54 -26.38 -3.19
N GLU A 65 -4.62 -26.67 -4.11
CA GLU A 65 -4.09 -28.01 -4.34
C GLU A 65 -2.56 -27.99 -4.33
N ARG A 66 -1.97 -28.46 -3.23
CA ARG A 66 -0.51 -28.52 -3.03
C ARG A 66 0.16 -27.15 -3.25
N LYS A 67 0.72 -26.94 -4.45
CA LYS A 67 1.45 -25.73 -4.87
C LYS A 67 0.65 -24.87 -5.84
N LEU A 68 -0.56 -25.27 -6.21
CA LEU A 68 -1.44 -24.57 -7.12
C LEU A 68 -2.63 -23.98 -6.36
N VAL A 69 -2.89 -22.70 -6.54
CA VAL A 69 -4.10 -22.03 -6.09
C VAL A 69 -4.90 -21.60 -7.32
N VAL A 70 -6.15 -22.04 -7.40
CA VAL A 70 -7.09 -21.67 -8.46
C VAL A 70 -8.20 -20.80 -7.87
N ILE A 71 -8.33 -19.58 -8.36
CA ILE A 71 -9.32 -18.60 -7.92
C ILE A 71 -10.30 -18.37 -9.06
N THR A 72 -11.56 -18.74 -8.87
CA THR A 72 -12.65 -18.39 -9.78
C THR A 72 -13.29 -17.08 -9.33
N VAL A 73 -13.28 -16.09 -10.20
CA VAL A 73 -13.86 -14.77 -9.97
C VAL A 73 -14.90 -14.44 -11.04
N MET A 74 -15.84 -13.59 -10.69
CA MET A 74 -16.71 -12.91 -11.64
C MET A 74 -16.17 -11.49 -11.84
N LYS A 75 -15.88 -11.14 -13.10
CA LYS A 75 -15.50 -9.80 -13.52
C LYS A 75 -16.69 -8.84 -13.41
N SER A 76 -16.40 -7.54 -13.51
CA SER A 76 -17.43 -6.49 -13.43
C SER A 76 -18.42 -6.49 -14.59
N ASP A 77 -18.05 -7.08 -15.73
CA ASP A 77 -18.91 -7.28 -16.91
C ASP A 77 -19.79 -8.54 -16.80
N GLY A 78 -19.68 -9.29 -15.71
CA GLY A 78 -20.41 -10.56 -15.51
C GLY A 78 -19.70 -11.78 -16.10
N GLU A 79 -18.54 -11.63 -16.73
CA GLU A 79 -17.75 -12.75 -17.24
C GLU A 79 -17.09 -13.53 -16.09
N LEU A 80 -17.04 -14.86 -16.22
CA LEU A 80 -16.31 -15.72 -15.30
C LEU A 80 -14.86 -15.84 -15.72
N HIS A 81 -13.94 -15.70 -14.76
CA HIS A 81 -12.51 -15.81 -14.99
C HIS A 81 -11.84 -16.68 -13.93
N GLN A 82 -10.88 -17.50 -14.36
CA GLN A 82 -10.08 -18.36 -13.47
C GLN A 82 -8.63 -17.91 -13.44
N LEU A 83 -8.17 -17.50 -12.26
CA LEU A 83 -6.78 -17.18 -11.99
C LEU A 83 -6.07 -18.41 -11.42
N ARG A 84 -4.88 -18.74 -11.95
CA ARG A 84 -4.04 -19.85 -11.48
C ARG A 84 -2.72 -19.28 -10.97
N ILE A 85 -2.39 -19.58 -9.72
CA ILE A 85 -1.14 -19.18 -9.07
C ILE A 85 -0.42 -20.45 -8.66
N GLU A 86 0.74 -20.71 -9.26
CA GLU A 86 1.57 -21.87 -8.97
C GLU A 86 2.83 -21.41 -8.23
N ALA A 87 3.13 -22.07 -7.12
CA ALA A 87 4.37 -21.87 -6.38
C ALA A 87 5.48 -22.71 -7.02
N ASN A 88 6.56 -22.05 -7.44
CA ASN A 88 7.79 -22.73 -7.85
C ASN A 88 8.69 -22.95 -6.62
N ASP A 89 9.41 -24.08 -6.60
CA ASP A 89 10.45 -24.38 -5.62
C ASP A 89 11.76 -23.66 -5.99
N ASP A 90 11.88 -22.37 -5.69
CA ASP A 90 13.18 -21.67 -5.68
C ASP A 90 13.72 -21.58 -4.24
#